data_AF-A0A944QTQ4-F1
#
_entry.id   AF-A0A944QTQ4-F1
#
_cell.length_a   1.000
_cell.length_b   1.000
_cell.length_c   1.000
_cell.angle_alpha   90.00
_cell.angle_beta   90.00
_cell.angle_gamma   90.00
#
_symmetry.space_group_name_H-M   'P 1'
#
loop_
_entity.id
_entity.type
_entity.pdbx_description
1 polymer ?
#
loop_
_entity_poly.entity_id
_entity_poly.type
_entity_poly.pdbx_seq_one_letter_code
_entity_poly.pdbx_strand_id
1 'polypeptide(L)'
;MRINRLLGTLIFVVSILLAWGWMEYEGFINKRLDIPEEGVNYILQPGMTVRSLAADLQQRGMLDKPLLLRFHARLQGQASKLKAGEYFLPADTTPPKLLAILSSSQVVQYALTIIEGWTFEQMMAAVRSDPILEPNMEEIANDQVMRHLGFGDQHPEGRFYPDTYHFPRGTSDTAFLKRAYKRMESVLAQAWQQRQKELPLKNPYEALILASIIERETGLPEERGKIAGVFIRRLERGMLLQTDPTVIYGMGERFDGNIRKRDLTRDTPYNTYLHKGLTPTPIAMPSGAAIQAALHPEDGKSLYFVATGDGGHYFSSTLEEHNKAVRKYQLKR
;
A
#
# COMPACT_ATOMS: atom_id res chain seq x y z
N MET A 1 34.78 -38.85 59.62
CA MET A 1 33.34 -39.20 59.71
C MET A 1 32.38 -38.00 59.72
N ARG A 2 32.62 -36.91 60.47
CA ARG A 2 31.71 -35.74 60.50
C ARG A 2 31.61 -34.99 59.17
N ILE A 3 32.71 -34.83 58.43
CA ILE A 3 32.75 -34.13 57.13
C ILE A 3 31.91 -34.87 56.07
N ASN A 4 32.03 -36.20 55.94
CA ASN A 4 31.24 -36.96 54.96
C ASN A 4 29.73 -36.95 55.26
N ARG A 5 29.34 -36.87 56.53
CA ARG A 5 27.93 -36.72 56.93
C ARG A 5 27.39 -35.33 56.59
N LEU A 6 28.17 -34.28 56.85
CA LEU A 6 27.83 -32.90 56.47
C LEU A 6 27.74 -32.73 54.95
N LEU A 7 28.65 -33.36 54.20
CA LEU A 7 28.63 -33.37 52.75
C LEU A 7 27.39 -34.09 52.22
N GLY A 8 27.05 -35.25 52.78
CA GLY A 8 25.85 -36.01 52.42
C GLY A 8 24.56 -35.23 52.69
N THR A 9 24.45 -34.54 53.83
CA THR A 9 23.30 -33.68 54.12
C THR A 9 23.21 -32.48 53.19
N LEU A 10 24.35 -31.86 52.82
CA LEU A 10 24.36 -30.74 51.88
C LEU A 10 23.88 -31.17 50.50
N ILE A 11 24.39 -32.30 49.99
CA ILE A 11 23.98 -32.85 48.69
C ILE A 11 22.49 -33.18 48.69
N PHE A 12 21.98 -33.77 49.78
CA PHE A 12 20.56 -34.09 49.91
C PHE A 12 19.68 -32.84 49.90
N VAL A 13 20.04 -31.79 50.66
CA VAL A 13 19.31 -30.52 50.67
C VAL A 13 19.34 -29.84 49.30
N VAL A 14 20.51 -29.81 48.64
CA VAL A 14 20.63 -29.26 47.28
C VAL A 14 19.76 -30.03 46.29
N SER A 15 19.71 -31.36 46.40
CA SER A 15 18.89 -32.20 45.50
C SER A 15 17.39 -31.93 45.69
N ILE A 16 16.93 -31.75 46.93
CA ILE A 16 15.54 -31.37 47.21
C ILE A 16 15.21 -29.99 46.64
N LEU A 17 16.10 -29.00 46.83
CA LEU A 17 15.90 -27.66 46.27
C LEU A 17 15.86 -27.67 44.75
N LEU A 18 16.70 -28.46 44.09
CA LEU A 18 16.69 -28.64 42.64
C LEU A 18 15.41 -29.32 42.16
N ALA A 19 14.96 -30.38 42.84
CA ALA A 19 13.72 -31.07 42.50
C ALA A 19 12.50 -30.15 42.66
N TRP A 20 12.44 -29.38 43.75
CA TRP A 20 11.38 -28.39 43.98
C TRP A 20 11.39 -27.28 42.93
N GLY A 21 12.56 -26.73 42.62
CA GLY A 21 12.71 -25.72 41.56
C GLY A 21 12.33 -26.27 40.18
N TRP A 22 12.65 -27.53 39.89
CA TRP A 22 12.26 -28.20 38.65
C TRP A 22 10.74 -28.39 38.56
N MET A 23 10.10 -28.85 39.65
CA MET A 23 8.64 -28.98 39.72
C MET A 23 7.94 -27.63 39.54
N GLU A 24 8.46 -26.57 40.16
CA GLU A 24 7.91 -25.23 40.02
C GLU A 24 8.07 -24.69 38.60
N TYR A 25 9.22 -24.94 37.97
CA TYR A 25 9.50 -24.58 36.59
C TYR A 25 8.60 -25.33 35.60
N GLU A 26 8.45 -26.66 35.74
CA GLU A 26 7.54 -27.49 34.95
C GLU A 26 6.09 -27.03 35.10
N GLY A 27 5.65 -26.75 36.33
CA GLY A 27 4.33 -26.20 36.58
C GLY A 27 4.13 -24.84 35.89
N PHE A 28 5.16 -23.99 35.90
CA PHE A 28 5.11 -22.67 35.27
C PHE A 28 5.01 -22.74 33.74
N ILE A 29 5.86 -23.53 33.07
CA ILE A 29 5.90 -23.57 31.60
C ILE A 29 4.62 -24.18 30.98
N ASN A 30 3.92 -25.02 31.74
CA ASN A 30 2.67 -25.66 31.32
C ASN A 30 1.42 -24.89 31.79
N LYS A 31 1.55 -23.93 32.71
CA LYS A 31 0.44 -23.07 33.15
C LYS A 31 0.11 -22.05 32.06
N ARG A 32 -1.19 -21.85 31.80
CA ARG A 32 -1.68 -20.79 30.92
C ARG A 32 -1.45 -19.43 31.56
N LEU A 33 -1.14 -18.43 30.74
CA LEU A 33 -1.14 -17.03 31.15
C LEU A 33 -2.56 -16.58 31.47
N ASP A 34 -2.69 -15.57 32.32
CA ASP A 34 -3.99 -15.01 32.70
C ASP A 34 -4.46 -14.05 31.60
N ILE A 35 -4.95 -14.63 30.50
CA ILE A 35 -5.45 -13.94 29.31
C ILE A 35 -6.97 -14.18 29.21
N PRO A 36 -7.77 -13.17 28.81
CA PRO A 36 -9.21 -13.34 28.55
C PRO A 36 -9.51 -14.47 27.56
N GLU A 37 -10.69 -15.10 27.66
CA GLU A 37 -11.07 -16.24 26.79
C GLU A 37 -11.07 -15.89 25.30
N GLU A 38 -11.37 -14.64 24.97
CA GLU A 38 -11.37 -14.09 23.61
C GLU A 38 -9.96 -13.75 23.08
N GLY A 39 -8.92 -13.90 23.92
CA GLY A 39 -7.55 -13.51 23.61
C GLY A 39 -7.32 -12.01 23.73
N VAL A 40 -6.09 -11.56 23.49
CA VAL A 40 -5.73 -10.14 23.59
C VAL A 40 -4.66 -9.75 22.58
N ASN A 41 -4.76 -8.55 22.03
CA ASN A 41 -3.66 -7.96 21.26
C ASN A 41 -2.61 -7.37 22.22
N TYR A 42 -1.39 -7.86 22.10
CA TYR A 42 -0.25 -7.41 22.86
C TYR A 42 0.74 -6.68 21.97
N ILE A 43 1.09 -5.45 22.35
CA ILE A 43 2.05 -4.62 21.61
C ILE A 43 3.43 -4.77 22.25
N LEU A 44 4.35 -5.42 21.56
CA LEU A 44 5.75 -5.46 21.94
C LEU A 44 6.48 -4.24 21.35
N GLN A 45 6.91 -3.33 22.22
CA GLN A 45 7.59 -2.11 21.80
C GLN A 45 8.99 -2.37 21.23
N PRO A 46 9.48 -1.54 20.27
CA PRO A 46 10.86 -1.58 19.80
C PRO A 46 11.86 -1.53 20.96
N GLY A 47 12.85 -2.44 20.93
CA GLY A 47 13.90 -2.51 21.96
C GLY A 47 13.50 -3.17 23.28
N MET A 48 12.24 -3.65 23.42
CA MET A 48 11.80 -4.33 24.64
C MET A 48 12.56 -5.65 24.86
N THR A 49 13.24 -5.76 26.00
CA THR A 49 13.94 -7.01 26.39
C THR A 49 12.97 -8.00 27.05
N VAL A 50 13.33 -9.29 27.15
CA VAL A 50 12.55 -10.27 27.93
C VAL A 50 12.33 -9.82 29.37
N ARG A 51 13.29 -9.10 29.97
CA ARG A 51 13.13 -8.56 31.32
C ARG A 51 11.99 -7.56 31.38
N SER A 52 11.93 -6.64 30.41
CA SER A 52 10.90 -5.61 30.30
C SER A 52 9.55 -6.23 29.96
N LEU A 53 9.51 -7.18 29.02
CA LEU A 53 8.33 -7.97 28.67
C LEU A 53 7.74 -8.67 29.89
N ALA A 54 8.57 -9.40 30.65
CA ALA A 54 8.10 -10.13 31.82
C ALA A 54 7.55 -9.20 32.91
N ALA A 55 8.16 -8.03 33.09
CA ALA A 55 7.69 -7.02 34.04
C ALA A 55 6.37 -6.38 33.58
N ASP A 56 6.23 -6.05 32.29
CA ASP A 56 5.01 -5.48 31.72
C ASP A 56 3.84 -6.49 31.79
N LEU A 57 4.07 -7.75 31.46
CA LEU A 57 3.06 -8.81 31.60
C LEU A 57 2.63 -9.03 33.06
N GLN A 58 3.56 -8.96 34.00
CA GLN A 58 3.24 -9.04 35.42
C GLN A 58 2.42 -7.83 35.87
N GLN A 59 2.78 -6.62 35.44
CA GLN A 59 2.05 -5.39 35.76
C GLN A 59 0.62 -5.41 35.22
N ARG A 60 0.41 -6.02 34.04
CA ARG A 60 -0.91 -6.25 33.44
C ARG A 60 -1.69 -7.41 34.08
N GLY A 61 -1.10 -8.10 35.06
CA GLY A 61 -1.71 -9.26 35.72
C GLY A 61 -1.80 -10.51 34.84
N MET A 62 -1.06 -10.58 33.74
CA MET A 62 -1.06 -11.72 32.80
C MET A 62 -0.03 -12.80 33.16
N LEU A 63 0.94 -12.48 34.02
CA LEU A 63 2.08 -13.34 34.35
C LEU A 63 2.45 -13.26 35.84
N ASP A 64 2.33 -14.39 36.54
CA ASP A 64 2.68 -14.48 37.96
C ASP A 64 4.20 -14.45 38.23
N LYS A 65 4.98 -15.17 37.42
CA LYS A 65 6.40 -15.51 37.70
C LYS A 65 7.35 -14.97 36.63
N PRO A 66 7.66 -13.66 36.63
CA PRO A 66 8.51 -13.03 35.61
C PRO A 66 9.95 -13.56 35.57
N LEU A 67 10.49 -14.01 36.71
CA LEU A 67 11.84 -14.57 36.78
C LEU A 67 11.95 -15.91 36.03
N LEU A 68 10.92 -16.76 36.10
CA LEU A 68 10.90 -18.05 35.41
C LEU A 68 10.76 -17.86 33.89
N LEU A 69 9.97 -16.88 33.44
CA LEU A 69 9.91 -16.53 32.01
C LEU A 69 11.29 -16.11 31.48
N ARG A 70 11.98 -15.24 32.23
CA ARG A 70 13.33 -14.78 31.88
C ARG A 70 14.35 -15.92 31.85
N PHE A 71 14.26 -16.84 32.80
CA PHE A 71 15.11 -18.03 32.83
C PHE A 71 14.85 -18.94 31.62
N HIS A 72 13.57 -19.23 31.35
CA HIS A 72 13.16 -20.04 30.20
C HIS A 72 13.64 -19.44 28.86
N ALA A 73 13.43 -18.14 28.65
CA ALA A 73 13.84 -17.46 27.43
C ALA A 73 15.37 -17.50 27.20
N ARG A 74 16.16 -17.46 28.28
CA ARG A 74 17.62 -17.59 28.22
C ARG A 74 18.04 -19.02 27.90
N LEU A 75 17.43 -20.01 28.55
CA LEU A 75 17.69 -21.43 28.28
C LEU A 75 17.42 -21.79 26.81
N GLN A 76 16.33 -21.27 26.25
CA GLN A 76 15.92 -21.53 24.86
C GLN A 76 16.63 -20.65 23.83
N GLY A 77 17.51 -19.72 24.25
CA GLY A 77 18.15 -18.77 23.34
C GLY A 77 17.17 -17.86 22.58
N GLN A 78 15.97 -17.65 23.12
CA GLN A 78 14.93 -16.80 22.54
C GLN A 78 15.00 -15.36 23.06
N ALA A 79 15.83 -15.12 24.09
CA ALA A 79 15.88 -13.82 24.75
C ALA A 79 16.30 -12.64 23.85
N SER A 80 17.02 -12.90 22.77
CA SER A 80 17.42 -11.91 21.76
C SER A 80 16.62 -11.98 20.46
N LYS A 81 15.63 -12.89 20.37
CA LYS A 81 14.87 -13.16 19.13
C LYS A 81 13.50 -12.50 19.08
N LEU A 82 13.11 -11.79 20.15
CA LEU A 82 11.84 -11.08 20.20
C LEU A 82 11.80 -9.99 19.13
N LYS A 83 10.68 -9.91 18.41
CA LYS A 83 10.46 -8.92 17.35
C LYS A 83 9.37 -7.96 17.77
N ALA A 84 9.63 -6.67 17.67
CA ALA A 84 8.63 -5.65 17.94
C ALA A 84 7.43 -5.77 16.99
N GLY A 85 6.25 -5.44 17.49
CA GLY A 85 5.01 -5.54 16.73
C GLY A 85 3.80 -5.82 17.62
N GLU A 86 2.63 -5.82 17.00
CA GLU A 86 1.37 -6.22 17.63
C GLU A 86 1.13 -7.71 17.37
N TYR A 87 0.81 -8.46 18.41
CA TYR A 87 0.56 -9.90 18.35
C TYR A 87 -0.76 -10.23 18.99
N PHE A 88 -1.52 -11.11 18.36
CA PHE A 88 -2.68 -11.72 19.00
C PHE A 88 -2.20 -12.87 19.91
N LEU A 89 -2.54 -12.80 21.19
CA LEU A 89 -2.27 -13.85 22.17
C LEU A 89 -3.58 -14.59 22.48
N PRO A 90 -3.71 -15.86 22.04
CA PRO A 90 -4.87 -16.68 22.39
C PRO A 90 -4.97 -16.97 23.89
N ALA A 91 -6.17 -17.29 24.39
CA ALA A 91 -6.41 -17.61 25.80
C ALA A 91 -5.62 -18.82 26.33
N ASP A 92 -5.25 -19.76 25.46
CA ASP A 92 -4.46 -20.95 25.81
C ASP A 92 -2.94 -20.70 25.80
N THR A 93 -2.50 -19.44 25.72
CA THR A 93 -1.07 -19.11 25.63
C THR A 93 -0.34 -19.49 26.91
N THR A 94 0.68 -20.34 26.78
CA THR A 94 1.65 -20.68 27.83
C THR A 94 2.94 -19.87 27.68
N PRO A 95 3.81 -19.79 28.70
CA PRO A 95 5.08 -19.06 28.61
C PRO A 95 5.97 -19.46 27.41
N PRO A 96 6.12 -20.76 27.04
CA PRO A 96 6.83 -21.13 25.83
C PRO A 96 6.12 -20.68 24.54
N LYS A 97 4.78 -20.80 24.48
CA LYS A 97 3.97 -20.37 23.32
C LYS A 97 4.02 -18.86 23.13
N LEU A 98 4.00 -18.08 24.22
CA LEU A 98 4.18 -16.63 24.22
C LEU A 98 5.49 -16.24 23.54
N LEU A 99 6.62 -16.80 24.00
CA LEU A 99 7.92 -16.46 23.42
C LEU A 99 8.04 -16.91 21.95
N ALA A 100 7.42 -18.04 21.59
CA ALA A 100 7.34 -18.48 20.20
C ALA A 100 6.55 -17.50 19.33
N ILE A 101 5.37 -17.03 19.79
CA ILE A 101 4.56 -16.02 19.10
C ILE A 101 5.37 -14.72 18.92
N LEU A 102 5.96 -14.20 20.00
CA LEU A 102 6.69 -12.93 19.99
C LEU A 102 8.04 -12.98 19.26
N SER A 103 8.58 -14.18 19.01
CA SER A 103 9.76 -14.38 18.17
C SER A 103 9.41 -14.66 16.70
N SER A 104 8.15 -14.93 16.41
CA SER A 104 7.65 -15.22 15.06
C SER A 104 7.57 -13.94 14.22
N SER A 105 7.37 -14.10 12.91
CA SER A 105 7.03 -12.98 12.03
C SER A 105 5.51 -12.77 11.87
N GLN A 106 4.68 -13.48 12.65
CA GLN A 106 3.22 -13.45 12.56
C GLN A 106 2.64 -12.32 13.42
N VAL A 107 3.06 -11.09 13.13
CA VAL A 107 2.45 -9.90 13.70
C VAL A 107 1.11 -9.62 13.03
N VAL A 108 0.18 -9.00 13.77
CA VAL A 108 -1.08 -8.49 13.24
C VAL A 108 -0.76 -7.49 12.12
N GLN A 109 -1.44 -7.68 10.99
CA GLN A 109 -1.33 -6.81 9.82
C GLN A 109 -2.62 -6.01 9.67
N TYR A 110 -2.46 -4.74 9.32
CA TYR A 110 -3.53 -3.84 8.90
C TYR A 110 -3.41 -3.60 7.40
N ALA A 111 -4.50 -3.14 6.78
CA ALA A 111 -4.56 -2.91 5.35
C ALA A 111 -4.96 -1.47 5.06
N LEU A 112 -4.23 -0.82 4.16
CA LEU A 112 -4.61 0.45 3.55
C LEU A 112 -4.57 0.28 2.03
N THR A 113 -5.66 0.65 1.37
CA THR A 113 -5.80 0.53 -0.09
C THR A 113 -5.57 1.88 -0.74
N ILE A 114 -4.61 1.96 -1.66
CA ILE A 114 -4.50 3.06 -2.62
C ILE A 114 -5.38 2.67 -3.81
N ILE A 115 -6.46 3.42 -4.02
CA ILE A 115 -7.43 3.11 -5.08
C ILE A 115 -6.93 3.61 -6.44
N GLU A 116 -7.18 2.82 -7.47
CA GLU A 116 -6.91 3.18 -8.87
C GLU A 116 -7.68 4.44 -9.26
N GLY A 117 -7.04 5.32 -10.03
CA GLY A 117 -7.65 6.57 -10.48
C GLY A 117 -7.68 7.68 -9.43
N TRP A 118 -7.18 7.47 -8.21
CA TRP A 118 -6.97 8.53 -7.23
C TRP A 118 -5.90 9.54 -7.66
N THR A 119 -6.07 10.81 -7.31
CA THR A 119 -4.98 11.78 -7.37
C THR A 119 -4.02 11.60 -6.20
N PHE A 120 -2.83 12.19 -6.30
CA PHE A 120 -1.87 12.21 -5.19
C PHE A 120 -2.48 12.81 -3.91
N GLU A 121 -3.30 13.85 -4.05
CA GLU A 121 -3.97 14.49 -2.92
C GLU A 121 -4.94 13.54 -2.20
N GLN A 122 -5.76 12.80 -2.95
CA GLN A 122 -6.69 11.81 -2.38
C GLN A 122 -5.92 10.69 -1.66
N MET A 123 -4.85 10.20 -2.27
CA MET A 123 -3.98 9.20 -1.63
C MET A 123 -3.36 9.74 -0.34
N MET A 124 -2.83 10.96 -0.34
CA MET A 124 -2.24 11.57 0.87
C MET A 124 -3.28 11.79 1.97
N ALA A 125 -4.51 12.15 1.63
CA ALA A 125 -5.60 12.26 2.60
C ALA A 125 -5.91 10.89 3.25
N ALA A 126 -5.94 9.81 2.47
CA ALA A 126 -6.12 8.46 3.00
C ALA A 126 -4.95 8.02 3.90
N VAL A 127 -3.70 8.31 3.49
CA VAL A 127 -2.50 7.97 4.28
C VAL A 127 -2.46 8.74 5.60
N ARG A 128 -2.77 10.04 5.59
CA ARG A 128 -2.76 10.88 6.80
C ARG A 128 -3.90 10.59 7.77
N SER A 129 -5.01 10.02 7.28
CA SER A 129 -6.17 9.67 8.13
C SER A 129 -6.11 8.26 8.69
N ASP A 130 -5.12 7.45 8.31
CA ASP A 130 -4.95 6.09 8.80
C ASP A 130 -4.45 6.10 10.27
N PRO A 131 -5.19 5.50 11.23
CA PRO A 131 -4.84 5.55 12.66
C PRO A 131 -3.75 4.56 13.07
N ILE A 132 -3.25 3.74 12.14
CA ILE A 132 -2.29 2.67 12.40
C ILE A 132 -0.89 3.08 11.96
N LEU A 133 -0.79 3.82 10.85
CA LEU A 133 0.47 4.37 10.37
C LEU A 133 1.05 5.38 11.37
N GLU A 134 2.37 5.37 11.53
CA GLU A 134 3.05 6.41 12.30
C GLU A 134 3.12 7.70 11.47
N PRO A 135 2.63 8.84 12.00
CA PRO A 135 2.48 10.10 11.28
C PRO A 135 3.80 10.87 11.20
N ASN A 136 4.77 10.39 10.40
CA ASN A 136 6.03 11.10 10.19
C ASN A 136 5.91 12.23 9.13
N MET A 137 4.79 12.30 8.41
CA MET A 137 4.53 13.25 7.32
C MET A 137 3.32 14.16 7.56
N GLU A 138 2.77 14.19 8.78
CA GLU A 138 1.56 14.98 9.08
C GLU A 138 1.77 16.47 8.84
N GLU A 139 2.90 17.02 9.26
CA GLU A 139 3.27 18.43 9.08
C GLU A 139 3.94 18.73 7.72
N ILE A 140 4.21 17.72 6.90
CA ILE A 140 4.91 17.89 5.62
C ILE A 140 3.90 18.26 4.54
N ALA A 141 4.06 19.44 3.94
CA ALA A 141 3.25 19.87 2.81
C ALA A 141 3.39 18.94 1.59
N ASN A 142 2.31 18.79 0.81
CA ASN A 142 2.24 17.83 -0.31
C ASN A 142 3.36 18.02 -1.34
N ASP A 143 3.77 19.26 -1.60
CA ASP A 143 4.85 19.62 -2.53
C ASP A 143 6.25 19.24 -2.01
N GLN A 144 6.39 18.98 -0.71
CA GLN A 144 7.65 18.59 -0.08
C GLN A 144 7.76 17.08 0.15
N VAL A 145 6.66 16.33 0.03
CA VAL A 145 6.63 14.87 0.27
C VAL A 145 7.68 14.16 -0.57
N MET A 146 7.75 14.42 -1.88
CA MET A 146 8.74 13.76 -2.75
C MET A 146 10.18 14.05 -2.33
N ARG A 147 10.48 15.27 -1.88
CA ARG A 147 11.82 15.62 -1.35
C ARG A 147 12.14 14.80 -0.10
N HIS A 148 11.18 14.68 0.83
CA HIS A 148 11.34 13.88 2.04
C HIS A 148 11.49 12.38 1.74
N LEU A 149 10.81 11.88 0.70
CA LEU A 149 10.98 10.50 0.24
C LEU A 149 12.32 10.24 -0.46
N GLY A 150 13.08 11.29 -0.82
CA GLY A 150 14.36 11.20 -1.53
C GLY A 150 14.23 11.29 -3.07
N PHE A 151 13.12 11.82 -3.57
CA PHE A 151 12.75 11.92 -4.99
C PHE A 151 12.35 13.35 -5.39
N GLY A 152 13.02 14.36 -4.81
CA GLY A 152 12.59 15.77 -4.88
C GLY A 152 12.50 16.39 -6.29
N ASP A 153 13.18 15.81 -7.28
CA ASP A 153 13.16 16.29 -8.67
C ASP A 153 11.97 15.73 -9.48
N GLN A 154 11.10 14.94 -8.86
CA GLN A 154 10.00 14.27 -9.52
C GLN A 154 8.65 14.77 -9.02
N HIS A 155 7.71 14.93 -9.95
CA HIS A 155 6.32 15.19 -9.61
C HIS A 155 5.67 13.93 -9.01
N PRO A 156 4.89 14.03 -7.91
CA PRO A 156 4.34 12.87 -7.22
C PRO A 156 3.20 12.15 -7.96
N GLU A 157 2.44 12.88 -8.79
CA GLU A 157 1.24 12.34 -9.42
C GLU A 157 1.52 11.10 -10.29
N GLY A 158 0.69 10.07 -10.14
CA GLY A 158 0.82 8.79 -10.82
C GLY A 158 1.95 7.87 -10.33
N ARG A 159 2.80 8.28 -9.37
CA ARG A 159 4.01 7.52 -9.00
C ARG A 159 3.85 6.51 -7.88
N PHE A 160 2.66 6.32 -7.33
CA PHE A 160 2.41 5.39 -6.25
C PHE A 160 1.47 4.29 -6.74
N TYR A 161 1.92 3.05 -6.66
CA TYR A 161 1.16 1.95 -7.27
C TYR A 161 -0.13 1.69 -6.48
N PRO A 162 -1.31 1.71 -7.13
CA PRO A 162 -2.56 1.39 -6.47
C PRO A 162 -2.61 -0.11 -6.15
N ASP A 163 -2.77 -0.43 -4.87
CA ASP A 163 -2.94 -1.79 -4.35
C ASP A 163 -3.44 -1.73 -2.89
N THR A 164 -3.82 -2.89 -2.35
CA THR A 164 -4.05 -3.09 -0.93
C THR A 164 -2.75 -3.47 -0.23
N TYR A 165 -2.22 -2.53 0.55
CA TYR A 165 -0.96 -2.66 1.24
C TYR A 165 -1.17 -3.14 2.66
N HIS A 166 -0.58 -4.30 2.98
CA HIS A 166 -0.60 -4.86 4.32
C HIS A 166 0.64 -4.43 5.10
N PHE A 167 0.46 -3.99 6.35
CA PHE A 167 1.57 -3.54 7.20
C PHE A 167 1.26 -3.75 8.69
N PRO A 168 2.27 -4.01 9.53
CA PRO A 168 2.08 -4.04 10.97
C PRO A 168 1.98 -2.64 11.55
N ARG A 169 1.38 -2.52 12.74
CA ARG A 169 1.46 -1.30 13.57
C ARG A 169 2.92 -0.87 13.77
N GLY A 170 3.14 0.44 13.78
CA GLY A 170 4.48 1.03 13.87
C GLY A 170 5.16 1.20 12.51
N THR A 171 4.47 0.89 11.41
CA THR A 171 4.95 1.26 10.07
C THR A 171 4.72 2.76 9.88
N SER A 172 5.76 3.51 9.55
CA SER A 172 5.61 4.93 9.20
C SER A 172 4.96 5.13 7.84
N ASP A 173 4.20 6.20 7.71
CA ASP A 173 3.67 6.71 6.43
C ASP A 173 4.78 6.87 5.36
N THR A 174 5.97 7.28 5.76
CA THR A 174 7.17 7.39 4.91
C THR A 174 7.56 6.04 4.33
N ALA A 175 7.61 5.00 5.16
CA ALA A 175 7.96 3.66 4.72
C ALA A 175 6.87 3.09 3.80
N PHE A 176 5.60 3.34 4.13
CA PHE A 176 4.45 2.98 3.31
C PHE A 176 4.53 3.60 1.91
N LEU A 177 4.71 4.92 1.83
CA LEU A 177 4.80 5.66 0.58
C LEU A 177 6.02 5.22 -0.26
N LYS A 178 7.19 5.03 0.36
CA LYS A 178 8.39 4.50 -0.33
C LYS A 178 8.13 3.11 -0.93
N ARG A 179 7.37 2.25 -0.23
CA ARG A 179 7.01 0.93 -0.75
C ARG A 179 6.10 1.04 -1.97
N ALA A 180 5.06 1.89 -1.90
CA ALA A 180 4.15 2.11 -3.03
C ALA A 180 4.85 2.74 -4.24
N TYR A 181 5.75 3.71 -4.01
CA TYR A 181 6.59 4.31 -5.05
C TYR A 181 7.50 3.28 -5.74
N LYS A 182 8.27 2.51 -4.96
CA LYS A 182 9.18 1.49 -5.50
C LYS A 182 8.44 0.42 -6.30
N ARG A 183 7.23 0.08 -5.85
CA ARG A 183 6.37 -0.85 -6.59
C ARG A 183 5.96 -0.29 -7.94
N MET A 184 5.56 0.98 -8.01
CA MET A 184 5.20 1.63 -9.29
C MET A 184 6.38 1.60 -10.25
N GLU A 185 7.55 2.03 -9.79
CA GLU A 185 8.77 2.04 -10.61
C GLU A 185 9.10 0.64 -11.15
N SER A 186 8.96 -0.39 -10.31
CA SER A 186 9.21 -1.78 -10.73
C SER A 186 8.19 -2.26 -11.78
N VAL A 187 6.90 -2.03 -11.55
CA VAL A 187 5.83 -2.43 -12.49
C VAL A 187 5.99 -1.72 -13.83
N LEU A 188 6.24 -0.40 -13.79
CA LEU A 188 6.42 0.41 -14.98
C LEU A 188 7.67 -0.01 -15.76
N ALA A 189 8.79 -0.26 -15.08
CA ALA A 189 10.01 -0.73 -15.73
C ALA A 189 9.84 -2.09 -16.40
N GLN A 190 9.17 -3.05 -15.72
CA GLN A 190 8.88 -4.36 -16.28
C GLN A 190 7.96 -4.26 -17.51
N ALA A 191 6.87 -3.51 -17.41
CA ALA A 191 5.95 -3.31 -18.53
C ALA A 191 6.64 -2.61 -19.71
N TRP A 192 7.48 -1.60 -19.44
CA TRP A 192 8.22 -0.89 -20.49
C TRP A 192 9.17 -1.78 -21.29
N GLN A 193 9.78 -2.78 -20.65
CA GLN A 193 10.63 -3.76 -21.33
C GLN A 193 9.83 -4.66 -22.28
N GLN A 194 8.56 -4.91 -21.96
CA GLN A 194 7.69 -5.82 -22.71
C GLN A 194 6.82 -5.10 -23.75
N ARG A 195 6.84 -3.77 -23.78
CA ARG A 195 5.98 -2.93 -24.63
C ARG A 195 5.98 -3.31 -26.11
N GLN A 196 4.88 -3.00 -26.79
CA GLN A 196 4.82 -3.06 -28.26
C GLN A 196 5.89 -2.14 -28.89
N LYS A 197 6.40 -2.55 -30.06
CA LYS A 197 7.39 -1.76 -30.81
C LYS A 197 6.72 -0.51 -31.41
N GLU A 198 7.53 0.50 -31.70
CA GLU A 198 7.13 1.70 -32.46
C GLU A 198 6.06 2.59 -31.81
N LEU A 199 5.85 2.50 -30.50
CA LEU A 199 4.98 3.44 -29.77
C LEU A 199 5.54 4.88 -29.84
N PRO A 200 4.69 5.91 -29.98
CA PRO A 200 5.08 7.34 -29.97
C PRO A 200 5.49 7.86 -28.57
N LEU A 201 5.82 6.95 -27.64
CA LEU A 201 6.19 7.26 -26.25
C LEU A 201 7.71 7.19 -26.11
N LYS A 202 8.33 8.23 -25.58
CA LYS A 202 9.79 8.38 -25.53
C LYS A 202 10.43 7.65 -24.36
N ASN A 203 9.71 7.50 -23.25
CA ASN A 203 10.23 6.94 -22.01
C ASN A 203 9.09 6.35 -21.14
N PRO A 204 9.42 5.59 -20.08
CA PRO A 204 8.41 4.99 -19.22
C PRO A 204 7.49 6.02 -18.55
N TYR A 205 7.99 7.23 -18.25
CA TYR A 205 7.17 8.26 -17.63
C TYR A 205 6.06 8.79 -18.57
N GLU A 206 6.33 8.92 -19.87
CA GLU A 206 5.27 9.23 -20.85
C GLU A 206 4.21 8.13 -20.93
N ALA A 207 4.61 6.86 -20.78
CA ALA A 207 3.65 5.75 -20.68
C ALA A 207 2.79 5.85 -19.41
N LEU A 208 3.39 6.26 -18.28
CA LEU A 208 2.66 6.49 -17.03
C LEU A 208 1.66 7.64 -17.16
N ILE A 209 2.02 8.72 -17.86
CA ILE A 209 1.10 9.83 -18.16
C ILE A 209 -0.08 9.31 -18.96
N LEU A 210 0.16 8.61 -20.07
CA LEU A 210 -0.91 8.06 -20.90
C LEU A 210 -1.78 7.07 -20.13
N ALA A 211 -1.18 6.20 -19.31
CA ALA A 211 -1.90 5.25 -18.46
C ALA A 211 -2.85 5.96 -17.50
N SER A 212 -2.44 7.09 -16.89
CA SER A 212 -3.32 7.85 -16.00
C SER A 212 -4.52 8.48 -16.73
N ILE A 213 -4.34 8.88 -17.99
CA ILE A 213 -5.43 9.39 -18.84
C ILE A 213 -6.41 8.24 -19.17
N ILE A 214 -5.88 7.10 -19.59
CA ILE A 214 -6.68 5.90 -19.90
C ILE A 214 -7.48 5.45 -18.67
N GLU A 215 -6.86 5.42 -17.48
CA GLU A 215 -7.52 5.03 -16.24
C GLU A 215 -8.76 5.89 -15.96
N ARG A 216 -8.62 7.22 -16.15
CA ARG A 216 -9.71 8.16 -15.88
C ARG A 216 -10.81 8.16 -16.95
N GLU A 217 -10.51 7.67 -18.15
CA GLU A 217 -11.47 7.55 -19.26
C GLU A 217 -12.23 6.22 -19.23
N THR A 218 -11.63 5.17 -18.67
CA THR A 218 -12.15 3.81 -18.78
C THR A 218 -13.29 3.56 -17.79
N GLY A 219 -14.52 3.46 -18.29
CA GLY A 219 -15.66 2.94 -17.52
C GLY A 219 -15.75 1.40 -17.52
N LEU A 220 -15.37 0.77 -18.64
CA LEU A 220 -15.43 -0.69 -18.84
C LEU A 220 -14.02 -1.26 -19.08
N PRO A 221 -13.55 -2.23 -18.27
CA PRO A 221 -12.20 -2.78 -18.38
C PRO A 221 -11.83 -3.31 -19.77
N GLU A 222 -12.78 -3.88 -20.50
CA GLU A 222 -12.62 -4.44 -21.84
C GLU A 222 -12.39 -3.39 -22.94
N GLU A 223 -12.77 -2.13 -22.71
CA GLU A 223 -12.58 -1.05 -23.70
C GLU A 223 -11.21 -0.37 -23.59
N ARG A 224 -10.49 -0.64 -22.49
CA ARG A 224 -9.23 0.02 -22.15
C ARG A 224 -8.19 -0.06 -23.27
N GLY A 225 -8.05 -1.23 -23.91
CA GLY A 225 -7.14 -1.43 -25.04
C GLY A 225 -7.51 -0.59 -26.27
N LYS A 226 -8.80 -0.44 -26.55
CA LYS A 226 -9.31 0.38 -27.67
C LYS A 226 -9.11 1.86 -27.41
N ILE A 227 -9.40 2.32 -26.19
CA ILE A 227 -9.16 3.71 -25.74
C ILE A 227 -7.67 4.03 -25.88
N ALA A 228 -6.79 3.16 -25.37
CA ALA A 228 -5.34 3.32 -25.52
C ALA A 228 -4.93 3.42 -27.00
N GLY A 229 -5.46 2.55 -27.86
CA GLY A 229 -5.20 2.61 -29.30
C GLY A 229 -5.64 3.94 -29.94
N VAL A 230 -6.77 4.51 -29.53
CA VAL A 230 -7.21 5.83 -30.03
C VAL A 230 -6.20 6.91 -29.66
N PHE A 231 -5.77 6.97 -28.40
CA PHE A 231 -4.81 7.97 -27.96
C PHE A 231 -3.44 7.82 -28.62
N ILE A 232 -2.92 6.60 -28.75
CA ILE A 232 -1.66 6.32 -29.45
C ILE A 232 -1.73 6.80 -30.91
N ARG A 233 -2.79 6.44 -31.64
CA ARG A 233 -2.98 6.90 -33.03
C ARG A 233 -3.13 8.41 -33.16
N ARG A 234 -3.72 9.08 -32.17
CA ARG A 234 -3.78 10.55 -32.13
C ARG A 234 -2.40 11.16 -31.92
N LEU A 235 -1.59 10.60 -31.01
CA LEU A 235 -0.22 11.04 -30.77
C LEU A 235 0.65 10.90 -32.03
N GLU A 236 0.59 9.76 -32.72
CA GLU A 236 1.31 9.51 -33.98
C GLU A 236 0.98 10.55 -35.07
N ARG A 237 -0.28 11.00 -35.12
CA ARG A 237 -0.77 11.97 -36.10
C ARG A 237 -0.63 13.43 -35.66
N GLY A 238 -0.06 13.69 -34.48
CA GLY A 238 0.01 15.03 -33.91
C GLY A 238 -1.37 15.68 -33.70
N MET A 239 -2.39 14.87 -33.44
CA MET A 239 -3.73 15.30 -33.08
C MET A 239 -3.81 15.65 -31.59
N LEU A 240 -4.75 16.52 -31.23
CA LEU A 240 -5.10 16.80 -29.84
C LEU A 240 -5.73 15.55 -29.20
N LEU A 241 -5.44 15.27 -27.93
CA LEU A 241 -6.05 14.12 -27.24
C LEU A 241 -7.53 14.36 -26.91
N GLN A 242 -7.90 15.60 -26.55
CA GLN A 242 -9.28 16.05 -26.29
C GLN A 242 -10.04 15.11 -25.34
N THR A 243 -9.51 14.96 -24.13
CA THR A 243 -10.07 14.09 -23.07
C THR A 243 -10.48 14.94 -21.88
N ASP A 244 -11.71 14.73 -21.43
CA ASP A 244 -12.35 15.47 -20.34
C ASP A 244 -11.61 15.32 -18.99
N PRO A 245 -11.17 14.12 -18.59
CA PRO A 245 -10.33 13.92 -17.41
C PRO A 245 -9.15 14.88 -17.25
N THR A 246 -8.44 15.24 -18.32
CA THR A 246 -7.28 16.13 -18.21
C THR A 246 -7.70 17.57 -17.93
N VAL A 247 -8.84 17.99 -18.48
CA VAL A 247 -9.45 19.30 -18.17
C VAL A 247 -9.92 19.32 -16.71
N ILE A 248 -10.61 18.27 -16.26
CA ILE A 248 -11.05 18.12 -14.87
C ILE A 248 -9.87 18.25 -13.91
N TYR A 249 -8.79 17.51 -14.16
CA TYR A 249 -7.58 17.60 -13.34
C TYR A 249 -7.01 19.02 -13.31
N GLY A 250 -6.92 19.69 -14.47
CA GLY A 250 -6.47 21.09 -14.55
C GLY A 250 -7.42 22.11 -13.90
N MET A 251 -8.67 21.74 -13.60
CA MET A 251 -9.59 22.57 -12.84
C MET A 251 -9.33 22.53 -11.33
N GLY A 252 -8.85 21.38 -10.81
CA GLY A 252 -8.68 21.13 -9.39
C GLY A 252 -10.00 21.30 -8.63
N GLU A 253 -9.94 21.95 -7.46
CA GLU A 253 -11.09 22.23 -6.58
C GLU A 253 -12.25 23.00 -7.25
N ARG A 254 -12.03 23.63 -8.41
CA ARG A 254 -13.08 24.36 -9.14
C ARG A 254 -14.06 23.43 -9.87
N PHE A 255 -13.76 22.15 -9.97
CA PHE A 255 -14.65 21.19 -10.60
C PHE A 255 -15.82 20.86 -9.68
N ASP A 256 -17.03 21.20 -10.12
CA ASP A 256 -18.28 21.00 -9.37
C ASP A 256 -19.07 19.77 -9.86
N GLY A 257 -18.41 18.85 -10.56
CA GLY A 257 -19.04 17.68 -11.16
C GLY A 257 -19.54 17.90 -12.59
N ASN A 258 -19.52 19.12 -13.12
CA ASN A 258 -19.99 19.40 -14.48
C ASN A 258 -18.99 20.20 -15.32
N ILE A 259 -18.57 19.63 -16.45
CA ILE A 259 -17.71 20.30 -17.43
C ILE A 259 -18.57 21.16 -18.36
N ARG A 260 -18.21 22.43 -18.50
CA ARG A 260 -18.90 23.37 -19.39
C ARG A 260 -17.98 23.75 -20.55
N LYS A 261 -18.58 24.28 -21.62
CA LYS A 261 -17.85 24.75 -22.81
C LYS A 261 -16.71 25.72 -22.46
N ARG A 262 -16.92 26.61 -21.50
CA ARG A 262 -15.90 27.57 -21.03
C ARG A 262 -14.67 26.89 -20.44
N ASP A 263 -14.85 25.72 -19.81
CA ASP A 263 -13.78 24.98 -19.16
C ASP A 263 -12.90 24.29 -20.22
N LEU A 264 -13.53 23.77 -21.29
CA LEU A 264 -12.85 23.19 -22.45
C LEU A 264 -12.00 24.20 -23.22
N THR A 265 -12.38 25.49 -23.20
CA THR A 265 -11.65 26.58 -23.88
C THR A 265 -10.65 27.30 -22.97
N ARG A 266 -10.57 26.94 -21.68
CA ARG A 266 -9.68 27.62 -20.74
C ARG A 266 -8.25 27.11 -20.89
N ASP A 267 -7.31 28.01 -21.10
CA ASP A 267 -5.90 27.64 -21.21
C ASP A 267 -5.35 27.19 -19.84
N THR A 268 -4.97 25.92 -19.78
CA THR A 268 -4.23 25.32 -18.66
C THR A 268 -3.23 24.33 -19.23
N PRO A 269 -2.10 24.05 -18.54
CA PRO A 269 -1.11 23.09 -19.03
C PRO A 269 -1.65 21.67 -19.25
N TYR A 270 -2.76 21.31 -18.61
CA TYR A 270 -3.39 19.99 -18.71
C TYR A 270 -4.55 19.96 -19.72
N ASN A 271 -4.88 21.07 -20.37
CA ASN A 271 -6.00 21.10 -21.31
C ASN A 271 -5.61 20.53 -22.68
N THR A 272 -5.89 19.24 -22.87
CA THR A 272 -5.65 18.51 -24.13
C THR A 272 -6.61 18.89 -25.28
N TYR A 273 -7.54 19.82 -25.06
CA TYR A 273 -8.29 20.47 -26.13
C TYR A 273 -7.54 21.65 -26.78
N LEU A 274 -6.51 22.16 -26.11
CA LEU A 274 -5.73 23.31 -26.56
C LEU A 274 -4.28 22.94 -26.86
N HIS A 275 -3.71 21.99 -26.11
CA HIS A 275 -2.32 21.58 -26.22
C HIS A 275 -2.18 20.19 -26.83
N LYS A 276 -1.27 20.05 -27.80
CA LYS A 276 -0.95 18.76 -28.44
C LYS A 276 -0.03 17.93 -27.57
N GLY A 277 -0.12 16.61 -27.71
CA GLY A 277 0.70 15.66 -26.98
C GLY A 277 0.11 15.29 -25.62
N LEU A 278 0.97 14.76 -24.75
CA LEU A 278 0.62 14.36 -23.39
C LEU A 278 0.57 15.56 -22.44
N THR A 279 -0.09 15.39 -21.30
CA THR A 279 -0.05 16.36 -20.19
C THR A 279 1.35 16.43 -19.54
N PRO A 280 1.70 17.51 -18.82
CA PRO A 280 3.01 17.64 -18.19
C PRO A 280 3.33 16.54 -17.16
N THR A 281 2.29 16.00 -16.50
CA THR A 281 2.39 14.93 -15.50
C THR A 281 1.19 13.99 -15.65
N PRO A 282 1.21 12.81 -15.01
CA PRO A 282 0.01 12.00 -14.84
C PRO A 282 -1.11 12.81 -14.17
N ILE A 283 -2.36 12.36 -14.30
CA ILE A 283 -3.53 13.01 -13.70
C ILE A 283 -4.19 12.18 -12.59
N ALA A 284 -3.63 10.99 -12.30
CA ALA A 284 -4.09 10.04 -11.30
C ALA A 284 -3.07 8.90 -11.15
N MET A 285 -3.25 8.03 -10.15
CA MET A 285 -2.58 6.74 -9.96
C MET A 285 -3.17 5.68 -10.90
N PRO A 286 -2.49 5.29 -11.99
CA PRO A 286 -3.01 4.29 -12.90
C PRO A 286 -2.84 2.87 -12.35
N SER A 287 -3.78 2.00 -12.69
CA SER A 287 -3.69 0.56 -12.46
C SER A 287 -2.59 -0.09 -13.29
N GLY A 288 -2.19 -1.31 -12.91
CA GLY A 288 -1.36 -2.15 -13.78
C GLY A 288 -2.01 -2.41 -15.15
N ALA A 289 -3.34 -2.51 -15.20
CA ALA A 289 -4.08 -2.72 -16.45
C ALA A 289 -4.02 -1.51 -17.38
N ALA A 290 -4.07 -0.29 -16.84
CA ALA A 290 -3.88 0.94 -17.62
C ALA A 290 -2.45 1.11 -18.13
N ILE A 291 -1.45 0.77 -17.31
CA ILE A 291 -0.05 0.74 -17.76
C ILE A 291 0.12 -0.26 -18.91
N GLN A 292 -0.45 -1.46 -18.78
CA GLN A 292 -0.42 -2.47 -19.84
C GLN A 292 -1.12 -1.99 -21.11
N ALA A 293 -2.31 -1.40 -21.00
CA ALA A 293 -3.04 -0.88 -22.16
C ALA A 293 -2.27 0.24 -22.88
N ALA A 294 -1.62 1.15 -22.15
CA ALA A 294 -0.79 2.21 -22.73
C ALA A 294 0.41 1.67 -23.53
N LEU A 295 0.93 0.50 -23.15
CA LEU A 295 2.10 -0.15 -23.75
C LEU A 295 1.75 -1.27 -24.74
N HIS A 296 0.50 -1.73 -24.72
CA HIS A 296 -0.06 -2.75 -25.59
C HIS A 296 -1.45 -2.31 -26.10
N PRO A 297 -1.54 -1.19 -26.83
CA PRO A 297 -2.81 -0.73 -27.39
C PRO A 297 -3.41 -1.76 -28.35
N GLU A 298 -4.74 -1.77 -28.45
CA GLU A 298 -5.42 -2.58 -29.47
C GLU A 298 -5.24 -1.95 -30.86
N ASP A 299 -4.87 -2.82 -31.81
CA ASP A 299 -4.78 -2.46 -33.22
C ASP A 299 -6.12 -1.94 -33.74
N GLY A 300 -6.07 -1.03 -34.71
CA GLY A 300 -7.29 -0.51 -35.32
C GLY A 300 -7.11 0.82 -36.02
N LYS A 301 -8.24 1.38 -36.45
CA LYS A 301 -8.29 2.64 -37.21
C LYS A 301 -9.09 3.73 -36.49
N SER A 302 -9.61 3.45 -35.29
CA SER A 302 -10.45 4.39 -34.56
C SER A 302 -9.63 5.56 -34.06
N LEU A 303 -10.16 6.77 -34.25
CA LEU A 303 -9.56 8.04 -33.82
C LEU A 303 -10.48 8.80 -32.88
N TYR A 304 -11.71 8.34 -32.71
CA TYR A 304 -12.72 8.99 -31.89
C TYR A 304 -13.48 7.92 -31.12
N PHE A 305 -13.98 8.28 -29.96
CA PHE A 305 -14.94 7.48 -29.21
C PHE A 305 -15.96 8.42 -28.54
N VAL A 306 -17.16 7.91 -28.29
CA VAL A 306 -18.21 8.65 -27.58
C VAL A 306 -18.97 7.68 -26.70
N ALA A 307 -19.29 8.10 -25.47
CA ALA A 307 -20.08 7.28 -24.55
C ALA A 307 -21.46 6.93 -25.15
N THR A 308 -21.86 5.66 -25.03
CA THR A 308 -23.14 5.14 -25.54
C THR A 308 -24.29 5.28 -24.54
N GLY A 309 -23.98 5.63 -23.29
CA GLY A 309 -24.96 5.92 -22.23
C GLY A 309 -25.39 4.71 -21.39
N ASP A 310 -24.99 3.50 -21.80
CA ASP A 310 -25.11 2.21 -21.10
C ASP A 310 -23.82 1.82 -20.34
N GLY A 311 -22.82 2.70 -20.35
CA GLY A 311 -21.53 2.52 -19.67
C GLY A 311 -20.34 2.29 -20.62
N GLY A 312 -20.58 1.98 -21.89
CA GLY A 312 -19.54 1.77 -22.89
C GLY A 312 -19.31 2.95 -23.85
N HIS A 313 -18.53 2.68 -24.90
CA HIS A 313 -18.16 3.63 -25.94
C HIS A 313 -18.38 3.10 -27.35
N TYR A 314 -18.82 3.99 -28.24
CA TYR A 314 -18.82 3.76 -29.68
C TYR A 314 -17.55 4.35 -30.29
N PHE A 315 -16.75 3.51 -30.94
CA PHE A 315 -15.49 3.90 -31.58
C PHE A 315 -15.69 4.21 -33.06
N SER A 316 -15.07 5.28 -33.56
CA SER A 316 -15.22 5.74 -34.95
C SER A 316 -13.87 6.06 -35.58
N SER A 317 -13.74 5.76 -36.88
CA SER A 317 -12.52 6.05 -37.64
C SER A 317 -12.51 7.45 -38.25
N THR A 318 -13.69 8.03 -38.51
CA THR A 318 -13.81 9.36 -39.14
C THR A 318 -14.61 10.32 -38.26
N LEU A 319 -14.36 11.62 -38.45
CA LEU A 319 -15.11 12.67 -37.75
C LEU A 319 -16.60 12.66 -38.15
N GLU A 320 -16.91 12.33 -39.41
CA GLU A 320 -18.30 12.23 -39.88
C GLU A 320 -19.05 11.12 -39.14
N GLU A 321 -18.44 9.94 -39.01
CA GLU A 321 -19.00 8.82 -38.25
C GLU A 321 -19.15 9.18 -36.76
N HIS A 322 -18.14 9.79 -36.16
CA HIS A 322 -18.20 10.24 -34.78
C HIS A 322 -19.35 11.23 -34.55
N ASN A 323 -19.52 12.23 -35.42
CA ASN A 323 -20.61 13.19 -35.31
C ASN A 323 -22.00 12.54 -35.42
N LYS A 324 -22.14 11.48 -36.25
CA LYS A 324 -23.37 10.68 -36.32
C LYS A 324 -23.59 9.92 -35.01
N ALA A 325 -22.55 9.33 -34.43
CA ALA A 325 -22.62 8.63 -33.15
C ALA A 325 -22.98 9.59 -31.99
N VAL A 326 -22.38 10.78 -31.92
CA VAL A 326 -22.72 11.82 -30.93
C VAL A 326 -24.20 12.19 -31.00
N ARG A 327 -24.73 12.41 -32.21
CA ARG A 327 -26.18 12.69 -32.39
C ARG A 327 -27.05 11.51 -31.95
N LYS A 328 -26.59 10.28 -32.13
CA LYS A 328 -27.33 9.07 -31.77
C LYS A 328 -27.38 8.86 -30.25
N TYR A 329 -26.24 9.01 -29.56
CA TYR A 329 -26.09 8.60 -28.15
C TYR A 329 -26.20 9.76 -27.14
N GLN A 330 -25.82 10.99 -27.51
CA GLN A 330 -25.82 12.13 -26.56
C GLN A 330 -26.99 13.11 -26.76
N LEU A 331 -27.38 13.42 -28.00
CA LEU A 331 -28.37 14.47 -28.27
C LEU A 331 -29.84 14.00 -28.28
N LYS A 332 -30.09 12.69 -28.16
CA LYS A 332 -31.45 12.12 -28.07
C LYS A 332 -31.90 11.82 -26.64
N ARG A 333 -31.19 12.32 -25.63
CA ARG A 333 -31.55 12.23 -24.22
C ARG A 333 -32.40 13.40 -23.78
#